data_AF-A0A833GFK8-F1
#
_entry.id   AF-A0A833GFK8-F1
#
_cell.length_a   1.000
_cell.length_b   1.000
_cell.length_c   1.000
_cell.angle_alpha   90.00
_cell.angle_beta   90.00
_cell.angle_gamma   90.00
#
_symmetry.space_group_name_H-M   'P 1'
#
loop_
_entity.id
_entity.type
_entity.pdbx_description
1 polymer ?
#
loop_
_entity_poly.entity_id
_entity_poly.type
_entity_poly.pdbx_seq_one_letter_code
_entity_poly.pdbx_strand_id
1 'polypeptide(L)' 'LSVVPVLKIEDAKVFVRGLDCLDGTPLLDIKPYFASTDSVPEAVVGWHRDRE' A
#
# COMPACT_ATOMS: atom_id res chain seq x y z
N LEU A 1 1.34 -5.69 1.38
CA LEU A 1 1.07 -4.35 1.93
C LEU A 1 0.94 -3.43 0.74
N SER A 2 -0.16 -2.69 0.64
CA SER A 2 -0.43 -1.84 -0.52
C SER A 2 -0.86 -0.47 -0.03
N VAL A 3 -0.27 0.60 -0.58
CA VAL A 3 -0.68 1.99 -0.35
C VAL A 3 -1.52 2.40 -1.54
N VAL A 4 -2.80 2.71 -1.31
CA VAL A 4 -3.78 2.95 -2.38
C VAL A 4 -4.62 4.19 -2.11
N PRO A 5 -5.06 4.92 -3.15
CA PRO A 5 -6.00 6.01 -2.99
C PRO A 5 -7.37 5.48 -2.58
N VAL A 6 -7.99 6.16 -1.60
CA VAL A 6 -9.41 6.00 -1.29
C VAL A 6 -10.22 6.77 -2.33
N LEU A 7 -11.17 6.08 -2.96
CA LEU A 7 -12.09 6.67 -3.94
C LEU A 7 -13.40 7.13 -3.29
N LYS A 8 -13.94 6.30 -2.38
CA LYS A 8 -15.19 6.53 -1.64
C LYS A 8 -15.18 5.71 -0.35
N ILE A 9 -15.84 6.22 0.68
CA ILE A 9 -16.23 5.46 1.86
C ILE A 9 -17.75 5.45 1.93
N GLU A 10 -18.35 4.27 2.11
CA GLU A 10 -19.79 4.08 2.24
C GLU A 10 -20.06 2.97 3.24
N ASP A 11 -20.77 3.31 4.32
CA ASP A 11 -21.00 2.42 5.46
C ASP A 11 -19.68 1.79 5.96
N ALA A 12 -19.60 0.46 5.97
CA ALA A 12 -18.43 -0.31 6.35
C ALA A 12 -17.53 -0.70 5.17
N LYS A 13 -17.67 -0.02 4.01
CA LYS A 13 -16.89 -0.30 2.79
C LYS A 13 -16.00 0.86 2.41
N VAL A 14 -14.74 0.54 2.09
CA VAL A 14 -13.76 1.47 1.53
C VAL A 14 -13.50 1.06 0.08
N PHE A 15 -13.85 1.93 -0.86
CA PHE A 15 -13.60 1.71 -2.27
C PHE A 15 -12.22 2.28 -2.61
N VAL A 16 -11.35 1.44 -3.17
CA VAL A 16 -9.96 1.79 -3.50
C VAL A 16 -9.62 1.36 -4.93
N ARG A 17 -8.48 1.82 -5.45
CA ARG A 17 -7.92 1.36 -6.73
C ARG A 17 -6.45 0.97 -6.54
N GLY A 18 -6.03 -0.13 -7.16
CA GLY A 18 -4.63 -0.55 -7.18
C GLY A 18 -4.24 -1.59 -6.12
N LEU A 19 -5.21 -2.29 -5.52
CA LEU A 19 -4.92 -3.51 -4.76
C LEU A 19 -4.48 -4.63 -5.71
N ASP A 20 -3.54 -5.42 -5.23
CA ASP A 20 -2.87 -6.51 -5.94
C ASP A 20 -3.13 -7.88 -5.28
N CYS A 21 -4.25 -8.00 -4.55
CA CYS A 21 -4.69 -9.23 -3.90
C CYS A 21 -5.83 -9.92 -4.66
N LEU A 22 -5.98 -11.24 -4.46
CA LEU A 22 -7.12 -11.98 -4.99
C LEU A 22 -8.43 -11.57 -4.29
N ASP A 23 -9.55 -11.78 -4.98
CA ASP A 23 -10.87 -11.64 -4.36
C ASP A 23 -11.01 -12.55 -3.13
N GLY A 24 -11.68 -12.04 -2.09
CA GLY A 24 -11.84 -12.73 -0.80
C GLY A 24 -10.59 -12.77 0.09
N THR A 25 -9.49 -12.10 -0.29
CA THR A 25 -8.29 -12.03 0.57
C THR A 25 -8.63 -11.40 1.93
N PRO A 26 -8.37 -12.07 3.07
CA PRO A 26 -8.69 -11.53 4.39
C PRO A 26 -7.92 -10.24 4.71
N LEU A 27 -8.65 -9.22 5.15
CA LEU A 27 -8.07 -7.97 5.62
C LEU A 27 -7.65 -8.11 7.09
N LEU A 28 -6.41 -7.72 7.40
CA LEU A 28 -5.88 -7.76 8.77
C LEU A 28 -5.85 -6.39 9.45
N ASP A 29 -5.50 -5.33 8.70
CA ASP A 29 -5.30 -3.99 9.25
C ASP A 29 -5.43 -2.92 8.15
N ILE A 30 -5.87 -1.72 8.54
CA ILE A 30 -5.93 -0.52 7.70
C ILE A 30 -5.34 0.64 8.50
N LYS A 31 -4.43 1.39 7.89
CA LYS A 31 -3.84 2.60 8.48
C LYS A 31 -3.86 3.77 7.50
N PRO A 32 -4.00 5.02 7.98
CA PRO A 32 -3.77 6.19 7.15
C PRO A 32 -2.32 6.24 6.68
N TYR A 33 -2.11 6.67 5.43
CA TYR A 33 -0.78 6.94 4.90
C TYR A 33 -0.36 8.37 5.21
N PHE A 34 0.77 8.53 5.89
CA PHE A 34 1.41 9.82 6.17
C PHE A 34 2.76 9.89 5.44
N ALA A 35 2.83 10.63 4.34
CA ALA A 35 4.05 10.75 3.55
C ALA A 35 5.28 11.20 4.35
N SER A 36 5.10 11.95 5.44
CA SER A 36 6.16 12.39 6.35
C SER A 36 6.85 11.25 7.11
N THR A 37 6.19 10.10 7.23
CA THR A 37 6.66 8.98 8.07
C THR A 37 6.75 7.68 7.28
N ASP A 38 5.84 7.45 6.35
CA ASP A 38 5.73 6.19 5.61
C ASP A 38 6.55 6.20 4.30
N SER A 39 6.90 7.38 3.79
CA SER A 39 7.65 7.50 2.53
C SER A 39 9.15 7.53 2.78
N VAL A 40 9.88 6.69 2.05
CA VAL A 40 11.35 6.74 1.97
C VAL A 40 11.74 6.78 0.48
N PRO A 41 11.60 7.94 -0.19
CA PRO A 41 11.79 8.06 -1.64
C PRO A 41 13.20 7.65 -2.13
N GLU A 42 14.20 7.78 -1.27
CA GLU A 42 15.59 7.45 -1.51
C GLU A 42 15.95 5.98 -1.23
N ALA A 43 14.97 5.15 -0.85
CA ALA A 43 15.20 3.73 -0.58
C ALA A 43 15.80 3.01 -1.80
N VAL A 44 16.82 2.17 -1.56
CA VAL A 44 17.50 1.38 -2.59
C VAL A 44 17.38 -0.11 -2.29
N VAL A 45 17.35 -0.94 -3.34
CA VAL A 45 17.39 -2.41 -3.22
C VAL A 45 18.85 -2.85 -3.05
N GLY A 46 19.37 -2.71 -1.84
CA GLY A 46 20.81 -2.88 -1.55
C GLY A 46 21.41 -4.21 -2.02
N TRP A 47 20.69 -5.34 -1.90
CA TRP A 47 21.17 -6.66 -2.31
C TRP A 47 21.15 -6.91 -3.83
N HIS A 48 20.48 -6.04 -4.60
CA HIS A 48 20.43 -6.09 -6.06
C HIS A 48 21.37 -5.04 -6.70
N ARG A 49 21.94 -4.14 -5.90
CA ARG A 49 22.73 -3.00 -6.38
C ARG A 49 24.00 -3.40 -7.14
N ASP A 50 24.61 -4.54 -6.79
CA ASP A 50 25.89 -4.99 -7.34
C ASP A 50 25.75 -6.27 -8.18
N ARG A 51 24.53 -6.60 -8.64
CA ARG A 51 24.29 -7.71 -9.58
C ARG A 51 24.26 -7.21 -11.02
N GLU A 52 25.43 -6.79 -11.51
CA GLU A 52 25.76 -6.68 -12.94
C GLU A 52 27.08 -7.41 -13.22
#